data_AF-A0A2D6IK24-F1
#
_entry.id   AF-A0A2D6IK24-F1
#
_cell.length_a   1.000
_cell.length_b   1.000
_cell.length_c   1.000
_cell.angle_alpha   90.00
_cell.angle_beta   90.00
_cell.angle_gamma   90.00
#
_symmetry.space_group_name_H-M   'P 1'
#
loop_
_entity.id
_entity.type
_entity.pdbx_description
1 polymer ?
#
loop_
_entity_poly.entity_id
_entity_poly.type
_entity_poly.pdbx_seq_one_letter_code
_entity_poly.pdbx_strand_id
1 'polypeptide(L)'
;MADIQTTVIKRSPIVPLWTFLVIEVLAILIFFIAAQFDTLKFQVYSFIPISSFLSYEMTKFFILSIIQFVITVYVFLRWYYESYAVRSGSLTHHWGVFFKKEKTFSLSPSMSIAISRGPLGRRLRYGSVSIDNTLKKPLVVLAHVSRPDDVVRTLKRFLHQGHGDFRKEPDAMKLLRGEEHELLEFKSSLRFDYKSGQVNRDLEKSIMKTISAFLNTRGGHLVIGVNDKRDPLGLTKDYGTLRRSDSDGFENHFTQIFNSAIGPEFRHLVKLWFPIVGDNTICVVQAVSSPRPVYLKLDNNEHFYVRTGNVSTPLRMSEVEAYRKSRWPSRLVRGA
;
A
#
# COMPACT_ATOMS: atom_id res chain seq x y z
N MET A 1 14.51 -0.41 11.92
CA MET A 1 13.10 -0.06 11.59
C MET A 1 13.10 0.69 10.28
N ALA A 2 12.95 0.01 9.14
CA ALA A 2 12.91 0.68 7.84
C ALA A 2 11.52 1.29 7.64
N ASP A 3 11.47 2.61 7.65
CA ASP A 3 10.28 3.46 7.52
C ASP A 3 9.39 2.98 6.37
N ILE A 4 8.13 2.63 6.69
CA ILE A 4 7.12 2.28 5.70
C ILE A 4 6.87 3.57 4.93
N GLN A 5 7.46 3.73 3.74
CA GLN A 5 7.27 4.93 2.92
C GLN A 5 5.77 5.16 2.69
N THR A 6 5.20 6.00 3.55
CA THR A 6 3.79 6.32 3.58
C THR A 6 3.70 7.67 2.91
N THR A 7 3.17 7.71 1.68
CA THR A 7 2.93 8.98 1.03
C THR A 7 1.58 9.51 1.49
N VAL A 8 1.60 10.65 2.19
CA VAL A 8 0.38 11.36 2.56
C VAL A 8 0.01 12.33 1.45
N ILE A 9 -1.18 12.18 0.90
CA ILE A 9 -1.76 13.02 -0.13
C ILE A 9 -2.82 13.90 0.54
N LYS A 10 -2.68 15.22 0.35
CA LYS A 10 -3.61 16.23 0.88
C LYS A 10 -4.50 16.80 -0.23
N ARG A 11 -5.71 17.24 0.15
CA ARG A 11 -6.59 17.99 -0.75
C ARG A 11 -5.97 19.35 -1.08
N SER A 12 -6.27 19.87 -2.26
CA SER A 12 -5.78 21.18 -2.70
C SER A 12 -6.28 22.29 -1.78
N PRO A 13 -5.44 23.28 -1.43
CA PRO A 13 -5.85 24.46 -0.65
C PRO A 13 -6.86 25.34 -1.39
N ILE A 14 -7.09 25.09 -2.69
CA ILE A 14 -8.11 25.83 -3.43
C ILE A 14 -9.54 25.48 -3.01
N VAL A 15 -9.75 24.29 -2.43
CA VAL A 15 -11.07 23.83 -1.98
C VAL A 15 -11.63 24.71 -0.84
N PRO A 16 -10.90 24.93 0.27
CA PRO A 16 -11.37 25.82 1.31
C PRO A 16 -11.46 27.27 0.82
N LEU A 17 -10.57 27.73 -0.06
CA LEU A 17 -10.59 29.10 -0.59
C LEU A 17 -11.91 29.45 -1.29
N TRP A 18 -12.41 28.56 -2.15
CA TRP A 18 -13.73 28.73 -2.78
C TRP A 18 -14.87 28.70 -1.77
N THR A 19 -14.76 27.83 -0.77
CA THR A 19 -15.78 27.72 0.27
C THR A 19 -15.84 29.01 1.10
N PHE A 20 -14.70 29.63 1.40
CA PHE A 20 -14.64 30.93 2.09
C PHE A 20 -15.29 32.04 1.28
N LEU A 21 -15.04 32.11 -0.03
CA LEU A 21 -15.68 33.10 -0.89
C LEU A 21 -17.22 32.95 -0.89
N VAL A 22 -17.72 31.71 -0.93
CA VAL A 22 -19.17 31.44 -0.84
C VAL A 22 -19.72 31.82 0.54
N ILE A 23 -19.01 31.49 1.62
CA ILE A 23 -19.40 31.87 2.99
C ILE A 23 -19.46 33.39 3.12
N GLU A 24 -18.51 34.12 2.57
CA GLU A 24 -18.47 35.58 2.58
C GLU A 24 -19.70 36.18 1.89
N VAL A 25 -19.99 35.74 0.67
CA VAL A 25 -21.16 36.20 -0.09
C VAL A 25 -22.47 35.88 0.62
N LEU A 26 -22.58 34.68 1.20
CA LEU A 26 -23.76 34.27 1.98
C LEU A 26 -23.90 35.08 3.27
N ALA A 27 -22.81 35.37 3.98
CA ALA A 27 -22.84 36.20 5.18
C ALA A 27 -23.31 37.61 4.87
N ILE A 28 -22.82 38.21 3.77
CA ILE A 28 -23.28 39.51 3.28
C ILE A 28 -24.78 39.47 2.94
N LEU A 29 -25.23 38.45 2.22
CA LEU A 29 -26.65 38.31 1.87
C LEU A 29 -27.55 38.18 3.11
N ILE A 30 -27.14 37.35 4.08
CA ILE A 30 -27.85 37.17 5.35
C ILE A 30 -27.91 38.48 6.13
N PHE A 31 -26.82 39.26 6.14
CA PHE A 31 -26.78 40.58 6.77
C PHE A 31 -27.81 41.54 6.15
N PHE A 32 -27.86 41.63 4.81
CA PHE A 32 -28.83 42.46 4.10
C PHE A 32 -30.28 42.04 4.35
N ILE A 33 -30.56 40.73 4.32
CA ILE A 33 -31.89 40.21 4.65
C ILE A 33 -32.25 40.56 6.09
N ALA A 34 -31.33 40.37 7.04
CA ALA A 34 -31.56 40.67 8.45
C ALA A 34 -31.89 42.16 8.68
N ALA A 35 -31.30 43.08 7.89
CA ALA A 35 -31.59 44.52 7.94
C ALA A 35 -33.01 44.90 7.48
N GLN A 36 -33.71 44.05 6.72
CA GLN A 36 -35.08 44.34 6.29
C GLN A 36 -36.14 44.06 7.37
N PHE A 37 -35.78 43.40 8.48
CA PHE A 37 -36.70 42.93 9.52
C PHE A 37 -36.38 43.48 10.93
N ASP A 38 -35.85 44.70 11.03
CA ASP A 38 -35.26 45.24 12.27
C ASP A 38 -36.29 45.61 13.37
N THR A 39 -37.54 45.94 13.03
CA THR A 39 -38.50 46.55 13.98
C THR A 39 -38.91 45.65 15.15
N LEU A 40 -39.03 44.34 14.95
CA LEU A 40 -39.42 43.39 15.99
C LEU A 40 -38.24 42.94 16.89
N LYS A 41 -37.00 43.06 16.42
CA LYS A 41 -35.82 42.52 17.09
C LYS A 41 -35.15 43.52 18.03
N PHE A 42 -35.27 44.81 17.74
CA PHE A 42 -34.76 45.88 18.59
C PHE A 42 -35.43 45.90 19.98
N GLN A 43 -36.75 45.69 20.05
CA GLN A 43 -37.50 45.68 21.31
C GLN A 43 -37.06 44.56 22.25
N VAL A 44 -36.64 43.41 21.72
CA VAL A 44 -36.11 42.30 22.54
C VAL A 44 -34.68 42.60 23.00
N TYR A 45 -33.90 43.29 22.17
CA TYR A 45 -32.51 43.63 22.46
C TYR A 45 -32.35 44.62 23.61
N SER A 46 -33.28 45.58 23.76
CA SER A 46 -33.22 46.58 24.84
C SER A 46 -33.38 45.99 26.26
N PHE A 47 -33.87 44.76 26.38
CA PHE A 47 -33.93 44.04 27.66
C PHE A 47 -32.65 43.28 28.02
N ILE A 48 -31.67 43.20 27.10
CA ILE A 48 -30.41 42.50 27.31
C ILE A 48 -29.39 43.49 27.91
N PRO A 49 -28.64 43.13 28.97
CA PRO A 49 -27.67 44.02 29.63
C PRO A 49 -26.63 44.65 28.69
N ILE A 50 -26.27 43.93 27.61
CA ILE A 50 -25.25 44.37 26.63
C ILE A 50 -25.68 45.58 25.80
N SER A 51 -26.98 45.89 25.75
CA SER A 51 -27.54 47.04 25.03
C SER A 51 -27.08 48.40 25.58
N SER A 52 -26.55 48.43 26.81
CA SER A 52 -25.97 49.63 27.42
C SER A 52 -24.58 50.00 26.90
N PHE A 53 -23.85 49.05 26.30
CA PHE A 53 -22.48 49.23 25.82
C PHE A 53 -22.36 49.19 24.29
N LEU A 54 -23.22 48.43 23.62
CA LEU A 54 -23.19 48.24 22.17
C LEU A 54 -24.55 48.61 21.57
N SER A 55 -24.52 49.32 20.43
CA SER A 55 -25.75 49.51 19.67
C SER A 55 -26.23 48.17 19.09
N TYR A 56 -27.52 48.10 18.77
CA TYR A 56 -28.11 46.93 18.13
C TYR A 56 -27.38 46.56 16.83
N GLU A 57 -27.08 47.57 15.99
CA GLU A 57 -26.34 47.38 14.74
C GLU A 57 -24.94 46.80 14.95
N MET A 58 -24.20 47.31 15.94
CA MET A 58 -22.87 46.80 16.26
C MET A 58 -22.94 45.37 16.78
N THR A 59 -23.92 45.05 17.63
CA THR A 59 -24.08 43.69 18.16
C THR A 59 -24.45 42.69 17.06
N LYS A 60 -25.36 43.07 16.16
CA LYS A 60 -25.75 42.27 15.00
C LYS A 60 -24.55 41.98 14.09
N PHE A 61 -23.73 43.00 13.81
CA PHE A 61 -22.49 42.84 13.07
C PHE A 61 -21.53 41.87 13.77
N PHE A 62 -21.22 42.08 15.06
CA PHE A 62 -20.29 41.23 15.79
C PHE A 62 -20.75 39.78 15.90
N ILE A 63 -22.04 39.53 16.16
CA ILE A 63 -22.59 38.17 16.22
C ILE A 63 -22.42 37.47 14.87
N LEU A 64 -22.77 38.16 13.77
CA LEU A 64 -22.60 37.62 12.43
C LEU A 64 -21.12 37.32 12.12
N SER A 65 -20.22 38.25 12.45
CA SER A 65 -18.77 38.08 12.26
C SER A 65 -18.21 36.91 13.08
N ILE A 66 -18.65 36.74 14.34
CA ILE A 66 -18.24 35.60 15.18
C ILE A 66 -18.72 34.28 14.58
N ILE A 67 -19.98 34.21 14.16
CA ILE A 67 -20.54 32.99 13.53
C ILE A 67 -19.77 32.67 12.25
N GLN A 68 -19.54 33.66 11.38
CA GLN A 68 -18.77 33.51 10.15
C GLN A 68 -17.34 33.06 10.42
N PHE A 69 -16.68 33.62 11.43
CA PHE A 69 -15.34 33.22 11.84
C PHE A 69 -15.32 31.76 12.30
N VAL A 70 -16.26 31.35 13.17
CA VAL A 70 -16.37 29.96 13.65
C VAL A 70 -16.60 28.98 12.48
N ILE A 71 -17.48 29.32 11.54
CA ILE A 71 -17.73 28.50 10.33
C ILE A 71 -16.47 28.41 9.47
N THR A 72 -15.79 29.53 9.25
CA THR A 72 -14.54 29.61 8.46
C THR A 72 -13.45 28.74 9.08
N VAL A 73 -13.23 28.85 10.39
CA VAL A 73 -12.29 28.01 11.15
C VAL A 73 -12.67 26.54 11.02
N TYR A 74 -13.95 26.19 11.17
CA TYR A 74 -14.40 24.81 11.04
C TYR A 74 -14.14 24.24 9.62
N VAL A 75 -14.45 25.00 8.56
CA VAL A 75 -14.19 24.60 7.18
C VAL A 75 -12.70 24.41 6.93
N PHE A 76 -11.86 25.32 7.45
CA PHE A 76 -10.42 25.21 7.38
C PHE A 76 -9.91 23.93 8.07
N LEU A 77 -10.31 23.70 9.32
CA LEU A 77 -9.90 22.52 10.09
C LEU A 77 -10.36 21.22 9.43
N ARG A 78 -11.59 21.19 8.89
CA ARG A 78 -12.12 20.05 8.14
C ARG A 78 -11.24 19.72 6.94
N TRP A 79 -10.80 20.72 6.18
CA TRP A 79 -9.88 20.54 5.07
C TRP A 79 -8.47 20.13 5.54
N TYR A 80 -7.95 20.78 6.58
CA TYR A 80 -6.60 20.55 7.10
C TYR A 80 -6.40 19.11 7.59
N TYR A 81 -7.37 18.57 8.33
CA TYR A 81 -7.29 17.22 8.87
C TYR A 81 -7.62 16.12 7.85
N GLU A 82 -8.26 16.44 6.73
CA GLU A 82 -8.56 15.45 5.70
C GLU A 82 -7.28 15.06 4.93
N SER A 83 -7.02 13.76 4.83
CA SER A 83 -5.84 13.25 4.12
C SER A 83 -6.01 11.83 3.61
N TYR A 84 -5.25 11.46 2.59
CA TYR A 84 -5.19 10.11 2.06
C TYR A 84 -3.78 9.57 2.26
N ALA A 85 -3.62 8.48 3.00
CA ALA A 85 -2.34 7.80 3.17
C ALA A 85 -2.27 6.63 2.19
N VAL A 86 -1.26 6.63 1.32
CA VAL A 86 -0.97 5.52 0.41
C VAL A 86 0.10 4.64 1.03
N ARG A 87 -0.16 3.33 1.07
CA ARG A 87 0.77 2.27 1.48
C ARG A 87 0.81 1.18 0.42
N SER A 88 1.82 0.30 0.46
CA SER A 88 1.94 -0.83 -0.46
C SER A 88 0.70 -1.74 -0.40
N GLY A 89 -0.17 -1.62 -1.41
CA GLY A 89 -1.42 -2.40 -1.52
C GLY A 89 -2.63 -1.82 -0.78
N SER A 90 -2.55 -0.65 -0.16
CA SER A 90 -3.72 -0.03 0.49
C SER A 90 -3.73 1.51 0.44
N LEU A 91 -4.93 2.06 0.45
CA LEU A 91 -5.21 3.50 0.52
C LEU A 91 -6.11 3.76 1.72
N THR A 92 -5.66 4.56 2.68
CA THR A 92 -6.46 4.92 3.86
C THR A 92 -6.87 6.38 3.77
N HIS A 93 -8.17 6.65 3.80
CA HIS A 93 -8.73 8.01 3.90
C HIS A 93 -8.95 8.35 5.36
N HIS A 94 -8.38 9.45 5.85
CA HIS A 94 -8.59 10.00 7.19
C HIS A 94 -9.38 11.31 7.08
N TRP A 95 -10.41 11.49 7.91
CA TRP A 95 -11.22 12.71 7.97
C TRP A 95 -11.86 12.94 9.34
N GLY A 96 -12.38 14.15 9.56
CA GLY A 96 -13.07 14.54 10.79
C GLY A 96 -12.26 15.52 11.65
N VAL A 97 -12.94 16.50 12.23
CA VAL A 97 -12.33 17.56 13.05
C VAL A 97 -12.27 17.13 14.51
N PHE A 98 -13.42 16.80 15.10
CA PHE A 98 -13.53 16.41 16.51
C PHE A 98 -13.36 14.90 16.72
N PHE A 99 -13.91 14.09 15.80
CA PHE A 99 -13.80 12.64 15.83
C PHE A 99 -13.08 12.17 14.56
N LYS A 100 -11.83 11.73 14.73
CA LYS A 100 -11.02 11.19 13.63
C LYS A 100 -11.63 9.87 13.15
N LYS A 101 -11.99 9.83 11.87
CA LYS A 101 -12.52 8.66 11.17
C LYS A 101 -11.51 8.23 10.12
N GLU A 102 -11.43 6.93 9.89
CA GLU A 102 -10.60 6.35 8.84
C GLU A 102 -11.34 5.27 8.05
N LYS A 103 -10.98 5.12 6.79
CA LYS A 103 -11.45 4.02 5.94
C LYS A 103 -10.34 3.57 5.01
N THR A 104 -10.04 2.27 5.08
CA THR A 104 -8.97 1.64 4.30
C THR A 104 -9.54 0.87 3.12
N PHE A 105 -8.98 1.12 1.95
CA PHE A 105 -9.31 0.50 0.68
C PHE A 105 -8.11 -0.34 0.22
N SER A 106 -8.36 -1.60 -0.15
CA SER A 106 -7.32 -2.46 -0.73
C SER A 106 -7.13 -2.09 -2.19
N LEU A 107 -5.89 -1.87 -2.61
CA LEU A 107 -5.54 -1.54 -3.99
C LEU A 107 -5.09 -2.82 -4.71
N SER A 108 -5.66 -3.09 -5.89
CA SER A 108 -5.28 -4.22 -6.74
C SER A 108 -4.76 -3.72 -8.10
N PRO A 109 -3.81 -4.41 -8.76
CA PRO A 109 -3.23 -3.93 -10.02
C PRO A 109 -4.18 -3.89 -11.21
N SER A 110 -5.29 -4.63 -11.14
CA SER A 110 -6.36 -4.60 -12.14
C SER A 110 -7.20 -3.32 -12.10
N MET A 111 -6.98 -2.45 -11.11
CA MET A 111 -7.73 -1.20 -10.99
C MET A 111 -7.24 -0.15 -11.98
N SER A 112 -8.17 0.44 -12.73
CA SER A 112 -7.87 1.59 -13.58
C SER A 112 -7.87 2.87 -12.76
N ILE A 113 -6.89 3.73 -13.01
CA ILE A 113 -6.82 5.07 -12.42
C ILE A 113 -7.20 6.08 -13.50
N ALA A 114 -8.24 6.87 -13.24
CA ALA A 114 -8.66 7.96 -14.12
C ALA A 114 -8.50 9.32 -13.42
N ILE A 115 -8.23 10.35 -14.22
CA ILE A 115 -8.13 11.74 -13.76
C ILE A 115 -9.29 12.51 -14.34
N SER A 116 -10.04 13.21 -13.47
CA SER A 116 -11.07 14.16 -13.87
C SER A 116 -10.65 15.59 -13.50
N ARG A 117 -10.71 16.51 -14.47
CA ARG A 117 -10.40 17.94 -14.28
C ARG A 117 -11.50 18.80 -14.89
N GLY A 118 -12.03 19.73 -14.11
CA GLY A 118 -12.82 20.84 -14.62
C GLY A 118 -11.97 21.88 -15.37
N PRO A 119 -12.60 22.90 -15.99
CA PRO A 119 -11.91 23.94 -16.76
C PRO A 119 -10.81 24.68 -15.96
N LEU A 120 -11.13 25.08 -14.73
CA LEU A 120 -10.19 25.72 -13.79
C LEU A 120 -9.10 24.76 -13.27
N GLY A 121 -9.41 23.46 -13.21
CA GLY A 121 -8.48 22.41 -12.77
C GLY A 121 -7.25 22.30 -13.68
N ARG A 122 -7.39 22.56 -14.98
CA ARG A 122 -6.26 22.57 -15.93
C ARG A 122 -5.30 23.72 -15.66
N ARG A 123 -5.82 24.92 -15.40
CA ARG A 123 -5.02 26.13 -15.18
C ARG A 123 -4.32 26.12 -13.82
N LEU A 124 -5.02 25.65 -12.78
CA LEU A 124 -4.56 25.67 -11.40
C LEU A 124 -3.97 24.32 -10.93
N ARG A 125 -3.76 23.39 -11.87
CA ARG A 125 -3.14 22.07 -11.67
C ARG A 125 -3.74 21.27 -10.49
N TYR A 126 -5.07 21.27 -10.36
CA TYR A 126 -5.80 20.43 -9.40
C TYR A 126 -6.89 19.61 -10.10
N GLY A 127 -7.25 18.47 -9.52
CA GLY A 127 -8.26 17.58 -10.10
C GLY A 127 -8.59 16.42 -9.19
N SER A 128 -9.57 15.60 -9.60
CA SER A 128 -9.95 14.40 -8.87
C SER A 128 -9.31 13.17 -9.51
N VAL A 129 -8.85 12.25 -8.67
CA VAL A 129 -8.30 10.96 -9.11
C VAL A 129 -9.26 9.86 -8.67
N SER A 130 -9.86 9.16 -9.62
CA SER A 130 -10.71 8.00 -9.35
C SER A 130 -9.93 6.71 -9.54
N ILE A 131 -10.13 5.77 -8.62
CA ILE A 131 -9.60 4.41 -8.68
C ILE A 131 -10.81 3.49 -8.87
N ASP A 132 -10.92 2.88 -10.04
CA ASP A 132 -12.03 2.02 -10.41
C ASP A 132 -11.64 0.55 -10.25
N ASN A 133 -12.56 -0.25 -9.69
CA ASN A 133 -12.50 -1.70 -9.83
C ASN A 133 -13.31 -2.07 -11.09
N THR A 134 -12.88 -3.08 -11.85
CA THR A 134 -13.40 -3.44 -13.18
C THR A 134 -14.89 -3.81 -13.26
N LEU A 135 -15.67 -3.65 -12.18
CA LEU A 135 -17.10 -3.87 -12.11
C LEU A 135 -17.79 -2.71 -11.36
N LYS A 136 -18.34 -1.77 -12.15
CA LYS A 136 -19.33 -0.72 -11.82
C LYS A 136 -19.14 0.04 -10.48
N LYS A 137 -18.57 1.25 -10.60
CA LYS A 137 -18.39 2.38 -9.65
C LYS A 137 -16.95 2.58 -9.17
N PRO A 138 -16.49 3.85 -9.05
CA PRO A 138 -15.18 4.13 -8.48
C PRO A 138 -15.12 3.63 -7.04
N LEU A 139 -14.13 2.78 -6.76
CA LEU A 139 -13.87 2.26 -5.43
C LEU A 139 -13.51 3.41 -4.48
N VAL A 140 -12.71 4.37 -4.98
CA VAL A 140 -12.30 5.57 -4.25
C VAL A 140 -12.14 6.74 -5.21
N VAL A 141 -12.60 7.92 -4.78
CA VAL A 141 -12.31 9.20 -5.45
C VAL A 141 -11.50 10.07 -4.50
N LEU A 142 -10.26 10.35 -4.85
CA LEU A 142 -9.45 11.37 -4.21
C LEU A 142 -9.87 12.71 -4.84
N ALA A 143 -10.79 13.41 -4.18
CA ALA A 143 -11.37 14.64 -4.72
C ALA A 143 -10.40 15.82 -4.60
N HIS A 144 -10.27 16.60 -5.69
CA HIS A 144 -9.58 17.89 -5.74
C HIS A 144 -8.17 17.89 -5.14
N VAL A 145 -7.34 16.94 -5.57
CA VAL A 145 -5.94 16.83 -5.17
C VAL A 145 -5.08 17.79 -5.99
N SER A 146 -4.04 18.35 -5.34
CA SER A 146 -3.00 19.13 -6.01
C SER A 146 -2.15 18.21 -6.91
N ARG A 147 -1.86 18.64 -8.14
CA ARG A 147 -1.04 17.90 -9.11
C ARG A 147 -1.47 16.44 -9.27
N PRO A 148 -2.67 16.17 -9.81
CA PRO A 148 -3.20 14.82 -9.94
C PRO A 148 -2.29 13.88 -10.75
N ASP A 149 -1.48 14.40 -11.67
CA ASP A 149 -0.48 13.60 -12.41
C ASP A 149 0.58 12.98 -11.50
N ASP A 150 1.10 13.74 -10.51
CA ASP A 150 2.11 13.26 -9.55
C ASP A 150 1.53 12.19 -8.64
N VAL A 151 0.26 12.38 -8.28
CA VAL A 151 -0.51 11.43 -7.48
C VAL A 151 -0.72 10.13 -8.26
N VAL A 152 -1.13 10.20 -9.53
CA VAL A 152 -1.29 9.00 -10.37
C VAL A 152 0.05 8.30 -10.58
N ARG A 153 1.15 9.03 -10.83
CA ARG A 153 2.49 8.43 -10.93
C ARG A 153 2.89 7.73 -9.64
N THR A 154 2.56 8.31 -8.50
CA THR A 154 2.86 7.72 -7.19
C THR A 154 1.99 6.49 -6.91
N LEU A 155 0.68 6.57 -7.17
CA LEU A 155 -0.24 5.43 -7.07
C LEU A 155 0.17 4.29 -8.00
N LYS A 156 0.55 4.58 -9.26
CA LYS A 156 1.08 3.57 -10.19
C LYS A 156 2.35 2.92 -9.66
N ARG A 157 3.29 3.69 -9.11
CA ARG A 157 4.50 3.12 -8.46
C ARG A 157 4.13 2.18 -7.32
N PHE A 158 3.19 2.55 -6.43
CA PHE A 158 2.76 1.69 -5.34
C PHE A 158 1.96 0.45 -5.79
N LEU A 159 1.16 0.58 -6.85
CA LEU A 159 0.45 -0.55 -7.47
C LEU A 159 1.43 -1.54 -8.12
N HIS A 160 2.47 -1.04 -8.79
CA HIS A 160 3.49 -1.86 -9.43
C HIS A 160 4.55 -2.39 -8.45
N GLN A 161 4.85 -1.69 -7.36
CA GLN A 161 5.78 -2.17 -6.32
C GLN A 161 5.18 -3.29 -5.46
N GLY A 162 3.85 -3.42 -5.43
CA GLY A 162 3.16 -4.47 -4.68
C GLY A 162 2.98 -5.80 -5.42
N HIS A 163 3.20 -5.84 -6.73
CA HIS A 163 3.13 -7.06 -7.55
C HIS A 163 4.37 -7.06 -8.44
N GLY A 164 5.35 -7.89 -8.11
CA GLY A 164 6.59 -7.97 -8.88
C GLY A 164 6.29 -8.17 -10.35
N ASP A 165 6.81 -7.25 -11.16
CA ASP A 165 6.66 -7.27 -12.60
C ASP A 165 7.47 -8.44 -13.17
N PHE A 166 6.83 -9.59 -13.38
CA PHE A 166 7.44 -10.75 -14.03
C PHE A 166 7.68 -10.55 -15.54
N ARG A 167 7.47 -9.34 -16.08
CA ARG A 167 7.75 -9.04 -17.50
C ARG A 167 9.24 -8.87 -17.78
N LYS A 168 10.04 -8.57 -16.76
CA LYS A 168 11.49 -8.33 -16.93
C LYS A 168 12.30 -9.26 -16.04
N GLU A 169 13.23 -9.96 -16.66
CA GLU A 169 14.22 -10.77 -15.98
C GLU A 169 15.07 -9.89 -15.01
N PRO A 170 15.26 -10.31 -13.75
CA PRO A 170 16.16 -9.64 -12.81
C PRO A 170 17.61 -9.65 -13.30
N ASP A 171 18.33 -8.55 -13.07
CA ASP A 171 19.78 -8.47 -13.36
C ASP A 171 20.57 -9.33 -12.36
N ALA A 172 20.94 -10.54 -12.78
CA ALA A 172 21.67 -11.51 -11.97
C ALA A 172 23.00 -10.95 -11.44
N MET A 173 23.77 -10.25 -12.28
CA MET A 173 25.06 -9.67 -11.89
C MET A 173 24.91 -8.57 -10.83
N LYS A 174 23.80 -7.84 -10.86
CA LYS A 174 23.47 -6.90 -9.79
C LYS A 174 23.09 -7.60 -8.49
N LEU A 175 22.32 -8.70 -8.56
CA LEU A 175 21.97 -9.48 -7.38
C LEU A 175 23.20 -10.11 -6.72
N LEU A 176 24.11 -10.72 -7.49
CA LEU A 176 25.33 -11.37 -6.97
C LEU A 176 26.29 -10.39 -6.28
N ARG A 177 26.28 -9.11 -6.67
CA ARG A 177 27.06 -8.06 -6.00
C ARG A 177 26.46 -7.62 -4.67
N GLY A 178 25.19 -7.93 -4.42
CA GLY A 178 24.50 -7.64 -3.17
C GLY A 178 24.88 -8.60 -2.04
N GLU A 179 24.66 -8.17 -0.80
CA GLU A 179 24.72 -9.04 0.38
C GLU A 179 23.34 -9.62 0.70
N GLU A 180 23.28 -10.69 1.49
CA GLU A 180 22.01 -11.22 1.97
C GLU A 180 21.28 -10.21 2.85
N HIS A 181 19.99 -10.06 2.61
CA HIS A 181 19.15 -9.16 3.38
C HIS A 181 17.69 -9.62 3.32
N GLU A 182 16.77 -8.79 3.82
CA GLU A 182 15.36 -9.14 3.91
C GLU A 182 14.67 -9.49 2.57
N LEU A 183 15.24 -9.12 1.43
CA LEU A 183 14.69 -9.38 0.08
C LEU A 183 15.66 -10.17 -0.82
N LEU A 184 16.79 -10.64 -0.32
CA LEU A 184 17.80 -11.37 -1.10
C LEU A 184 18.41 -12.48 -0.26
N GLU A 185 18.35 -13.70 -0.77
CA GLU A 185 18.94 -14.91 -0.16
C GLU A 185 19.70 -15.69 -1.23
N PHE A 186 20.81 -16.32 -0.85
CA PHE A 186 21.60 -17.19 -1.71
C PHE A 186 21.55 -18.65 -1.23
N LYS A 187 21.53 -19.59 -2.19
CA LYS A 187 21.66 -21.03 -1.93
C LYS A 187 22.55 -21.67 -2.98
N SER A 188 23.34 -22.65 -2.55
CA SER A 188 24.24 -23.42 -3.42
C SER A 188 23.52 -24.26 -4.47
N SER A 189 22.32 -24.73 -4.14
CA SER A 189 21.60 -25.73 -4.93
C SER A 189 20.14 -25.82 -4.47
N LEU A 190 19.31 -26.46 -5.28
CA LEU A 190 17.93 -26.79 -4.92
C LEU A 190 17.87 -28.02 -4.02
N ARG A 191 18.63 -29.07 -4.39
CA ARG A 191 18.57 -30.39 -3.74
C ARG A 191 19.88 -31.17 -3.73
N PHE A 192 20.88 -30.79 -4.50
CA PHE A 192 22.18 -31.45 -4.47
C PHE A 192 23.05 -30.94 -3.32
N ASP A 193 23.41 -31.80 -2.37
CA ASP A 193 24.29 -31.44 -1.27
C ASP A 193 25.76 -31.64 -1.66
N TYR A 194 26.50 -30.54 -1.75
CA TYR A 194 27.91 -30.55 -2.13
C TYR A 194 28.84 -31.21 -1.11
N LYS A 195 28.41 -31.35 0.16
CA LYS A 195 29.22 -32.00 1.20
C LYS A 195 29.10 -33.52 1.14
N SER A 196 27.88 -34.03 0.97
CA SER A 196 27.61 -35.47 0.91
C SER A 196 27.67 -36.04 -0.51
N GLY A 197 27.59 -35.19 -1.54
CA GLY A 197 27.55 -35.60 -2.94
C GLY A 197 26.24 -36.28 -3.37
N GLN A 198 25.17 -36.12 -2.57
CA GLN A 198 23.91 -36.82 -2.76
C GLN A 198 22.71 -35.85 -2.75
N VAL A 199 21.53 -36.36 -3.14
CA VAL A 199 20.27 -35.62 -3.03
C VAL A 199 19.89 -35.47 -1.56
N ASN A 200 19.62 -34.23 -1.15
CA ASN A 200 19.22 -33.88 0.21
C ASN A 200 17.89 -33.10 0.20
N ARG A 201 16.83 -33.72 0.74
CA ARG A 201 15.49 -33.11 0.81
C ARG A 201 15.42 -31.92 1.78
N ASP A 202 16.33 -31.81 2.73
CA ASP A 202 16.34 -30.67 3.66
C ASP A 202 16.74 -29.37 2.96
N LEU A 203 17.48 -29.44 1.85
CA LEU A 203 17.75 -28.30 1.00
C LEU A 203 16.46 -27.79 0.33
N GLU A 204 15.63 -28.69 -0.20
CA GLU A 204 14.32 -28.35 -0.77
C GLU A 204 13.42 -27.69 0.28
N LYS A 205 13.39 -28.24 1.51
CA LYS A 205 12.66 -27.65 2.64
C LYS A 205 13.15 -26.23 2.96
N SER A 206 14.47 -26.02 2.95
CA SER A 206 15.09 -24.71 3.19
C SER A 206 14.70 -23.67 2.12
N ILE A 207 14.69 -24.09 0.85
CA ILE A 207 14.24 -23.26 -0.29
C ILE A 207 12.78 -22.85 -0.11
N MET A 208 11.89 -23.81 0.16
CA MET A 208 10.46 -23.53 0.33
C MET A 208 10.18 -22.66 1.56
N LYS A 209 10.94 -22.84 2.65
CA LYS A 209 10.90 -21.97 3.84
C LYS A 209 11.22 -20.52 3.48
N THR A 210 12.29 -20.27 2.71
CA THR A 210 12.65 -18.91 2.27
C THR A 210 11.57 -18.30 1.39
N ILE A 211 11.02 -19.07 0.44
CA ILE A 211 9.96 -18.57 -0.44
C ILE A 211 8.69 -18.24 0.37
N SER A 212 8.25 -19.12 1.27
CA SER A 212 7.13 -18.85 2.18
C SER A 212 7.35 -17.55 2.99
N ALA A 213 8.56 -17.36 3.53
CA ALA A 213 8.91 -16.14 4.25
C ALA A 213 8.85 -14.88 3.37
N PHE A 214 9.32 -14.94 2.13
CA PHE A 214 9.20 -13.83 1.17
C PHE A 214 7.73 -13.52 0.85
N LEU A 215 6.93 -14.54 0.56
CA LEU A 215 5.50 -14.37 0.26
C LEU A 215 4.76 -13.72 1.44
N ASN A 216 5.08 -14.08 2.69
CA ASN A 216 4.46 -13.49 3.88
C ASN A 216 4.98 -12.09 4.25
N THR A 217 6.06 -11.63 3.62
CA THR A 217 6.69 -10.33 3.89
C THR A 217 6.58 -9.40 2.68
N ARG A 218 7.71 -8.90 2.16
CA ARG A 218 7.76 -7.89 1.09
C ARG A 218 8.01 -8.51 -0.30
N GLY A 219 8.06 -9.84 -0.39
CA GLY A 219 8.65 -10.53 -1.54
C GLY A 219 10.17 -10.57 -1.43
N GLY A 220 10.83 -10.95 -2.52
CA GLY A 220 12.30 -11.03 -2.58
C GLY A 220 12.81 -11.85 -3.76
N HIS A 221 14.12 -11.99 -3.82
CA HIS A 221 14.84 -12.83 -4.75
C HIS A 221 15.60 -13.90 -3.98
N LEU A 222 15.46 -15.15 -4.40
CA LEU A 222 16.28 -16.26 -3.96
C LEU A 222 17.12 -16.71 -5.15
N VAL A 223 18.44 -16.63 -5.02
CA VAL A 223 19.37 -17.03 -6.07
C VAL A 223 19.94 -18.40 -5.71
N ILE A 224 19.77 -19.36 -6.61
CA ILE A 224 20.16 -20.77 -6.44
C ILE A 224 21.28 -21.09 -7.44
N GLY A 225 22.28 -21.84 -7.00
CA GLY A 225 23.44 -22.20 -7.81
C GLY A 225 24.64 -21.30 -7.55
N VAL A 226 24.80 -20.78 -6.33
CA VAL A 226 25.92 -19.91 -5.94
C VAL A 226 26.52 -20.32 -4.59
N ASN A 227 27.84 -20.18 -4.44
CA ASN A 227 28.49 -20.51 -3.17
C ASN A 227 28.34 -19.40 -2.11
N ASP A 228 28.88 -19.62 -0.91
CA ASP A 228 28.86 -18.63 0.18
C ASP A 228 29.63 -17.33 -0.14
N LYS A 229 30.55 -17.37 -1.12
CA LYS A 229 31.26 -16.21 -1.65
C LYS A 229 30.50 -15.49 -2.76
N ARG A 230 29.34 -16.02 -3.17
CA ARG A 230 28.47 -15.57 -4.29
C ARG A 230 29.06 -15.84 -5.68
N ASP A 231 30.03 -16.75 -5.77
CA ASP A 231 30.51 -17.24 -7.07
C ASP A 231 29.48 -18.21 -7.67
N PRO A 232 29.19 -18.13 -8.98
CA PRO A 232 28.29 -19.08 -9.65
C PRO A 232 28.85 -20.50 -9.60
N LEU A 233 28.12 -21.41 -8.95
CA LEU A 233 28.33 -22.87 -9.01
C LEU A 233 27.60 -23.50 -10.19
N GLY A 234 26.47 -22.90 -10.58
CA GLY A 234 25.58 -23.42 -11.61
C GLY A 234 24.62 -24.50 -11.10
N LEU A 235 23.73 -24.94 -12.00
CA LEU A 235 22.67 -25.92 -11.71
C LEU A 235 22.96 -27.33 -12.24
N THR A 236 24.13 -27.56 -12.87
CA THR A 236 24.48 -28.84 -13.50
C THR A 236 24.33 -30.03 -12.55
N LYS A 237 24.72 -29.87 -11.28
CA LYS A 237 24.57 -30.90 -10.26
C LYS A 237 23.11 -31.15 -9.89
N ASP A 238 22.28 -30.11 -9.77
CA ASP A 238 20.85 -30.27 -9.55
C ASP A 238 20.17 -30.96 -10.75
N TYR A 239 20.47 -30.53 -11.98
CA TYR A 239 19.95 -31.13 -13.21
C TYR A 239 20.25 -32.62 -13.32
N GLY A 240 21.46 -33.05 -12.93
CA GLY A 240 21.86 -34.46 -12.91
C GLY A 240 21.05 -35.34 -11.96
N THR A 241 20.29 -34.76 -11.02
CA THR A 241 19.42 -35.50 -10.09
C THR A 241 17.99 -35.67 -10.60
N LEU A 242 17.66 -35.07 -11.75
CA LEU A 242 16.30 -34.99 -12.29
C LEU A 242 16.16 -35.91 -13.52
N ARG A 243 14.95 -36.39 -13.76
CA ARG A 243 14.64 -37.21 -14.94
C ARG A 243 14.91 -36.46 -16.25
N ARG A 244 14.59 -35.16 -16.29
CA ARG A 244 14.93 -34.25 -17.37
C ARG A 244 16.02 -33.32 -16.86
N SER A 245 17.23 -33.44 -17.39
CA SER A 245 18.43 -32.78 -16.85
C SER A 245 18.64 -31.40 -17.48
N ASP A 246 17.62 -30.55 -17.43
CA ASP A 246 17.64 -29.18 -17.95
C ASP A 246 16.78 -28.23 -17.08
N SER A 247 16.70 -26.95 -17.47
CA SER A 247 15.91 -25.93 -16.77
C SER A 247 14.43 -26.27 -16.69
N ASP A 248 13.86 -26.92 -17.70
CA ASP A 248 12.45 -27.32 -17.72
C ASP A 248 12.20 -28.44 -16.69
N GLY A 249 13.10 -29.42 -16.62
CA GLY A 249 13.07 -30.46 -15.60
C GLY A 249 13.17 -29.87 -14.18
N PHE A 250 14.04 -28.87 -14.00
CA PHE A 250 14.18 -28.15 -12.74
C PHE A 250 12.91 -27.37 -12.38
N GLU A 251 12.30 -26.63 -13.31
CA GLU A 251 11.06 -25.88 -13.05
C GLU A 251 9.88 -26.82 -12.73
N ASN A 252 9.81 -27.97 -13.39
CA ASN A 252 8.80 -29.01 -13.10
C ASN A 252 8.98 -29.57 -11.68
N HIS A 253 10.21 -29.95 -11.31
CA HIS A 253 10.50 -30.44 -9.97
C HIS A 253 10.23 -29.38 -8.90
N PHE A 254 10.68 -28.15 -9.13
CA PHE A 254 10.38 -27.00 -8.27
C PHE A 254 8.87 -26.81 -8.09
N THR A 255 8.11 -26.89 -9.17
CA THR A 255 6.64 -26.70 -9.12
C THR A 255 5.97 -27.83 -8.33
N GLN A 256 6.45 -29.07 -8.45
CA GLN A 256 5.95 -30.20 -7.65
C GLN A 256 6.18 -29.98 -6.14
N ILE A 257 7.40 -29.65 -5.73
CA ILE A 257 7.71 -29.39 -4.31
C ILE A 257 6.96 -28.14 -3.80
N PHE A 258 6.83 -27.10 -4.62
CA PHE A 258 6.09 -25.89 -4.28
C PHE A 258 4.61 -26.18 -4.03
N ASN A 259 3.97 -26.95 -4.92
CA ASN A 259 2.56 -27.31 -4.78
C ASN A 259 2.32 -28.16 -3.52
N SER A 260 3.25 -29.04 -3.18
CA SER A 260 3.14 -29.88 -1.98
C SER A 260 3.41 -29.11 -0.69
N ALA A 261 4.39 -28.21 -0.67
CA ALA A 261 4.84 -27.53 0.54
C ALA A 261 4.11 -26.21 0.81
N ILE A 262 3.72 -25.46 -0.22
CA ILE A 262 3.11 -24.13 -0.08
C ILE A 262 1.66 -24.13 -0.58
N GLY A 263 1.44 -24.74 -1.74
CA GLY A 263 0.12 -24.82 -2.36
C GLY A 263 0.07 -24.18 -3.75
N PRO A 264 -0.57 -24.81 -4.74
CA PRO A 264 -0.61 -24.35 -6.13
C PRO A 264 -1.22 -22.96 -6.29
N GLU A 265 -2.12 -22.58 -5.39
CA GLU A 265 -2.82 -21.30 -5.44
C GLU A 265 -1.90 -20.08 -5.24
N PHE A 266 -0.66 -20.27 -4.77
CA PHE A 266 0.35 -19.23 -4.63
C PHE A 266 1.39 -19.22 -5.75
N ARG A 267 1.38 -20.20 -6.67
CA ARG A 267 2.43 -20.35 -7.70
C ARG A 267 2.52 -19.15 -8.64
N HIS A 268 1.40 -18.46 -8.85
CA HIS A 268 1.32 -17.22 -9.64
C HIS A 268 2.03 -16.02 -9.00
N LEU A 269 2.50 -16.14 -7.76
CA LEU A 269 3.27 -15.12 -7.04
C LEU A 269 4.78 -15.40 -7.07
N VAL A 270 5.21 -16.45 -7.77
CA VAL A 270 6.62 -16.87 -7.85
C VAL A 270 6.98 -17.13 -9.30
N LYS A 271 8.08 -16.55 -9.78
CA LYS A 271 8.62 -16.79 -11.13
C LYS A 271 10.07 -17.25 -11.03
N LEU A 272 10.43 -18.24 -11.84
CA LEU A 272 11.80 -18.70 -12.01
C LEU A 272 12.38 -18.06 -13.27
N TRP A 273 13.62 -17.63 -13.16
CA TRP A 273 14.46 -17.17 -14.25
C TRP A 273 15.75 -17.99 -14.24
N PHE A 274 16.32 -18.24 -15.43
CA PHE A 274 17.53 -19.05 -15.58
C PHE A 274 18.65 -18.27 -16.29
N PRO A 275 19.13 -17.17 -15.70
CA PRO A 275 20.20 -16.37 -16.30
C PRO A 275 21.51 -17.17 -16.36
N ILE A 276 22.30 -16.89 -17.39
CA ILE A 276 23.67 -17.41 -17.55
C ILE A 276 24.63 -16.35 -16.99
N VAL A 277 25.48 -16.77 -16.05
CA VAL A 277 26.52 -15.92 -15.46
C VAL A 277 27.88 -16.61 -15.64
N GLY A 278 28.73 -16.01 -16.48
CA GLY A 278 29.92 -16.70 -16.99
C GLY A 278 29.49 -17.91 -17.82
N ASP A 279 29.99 -19.09 -17.48
CA ASP A 279 29.63 -20.35 -18.13
C ASP A 279 28.54 -21.14 -17.38
N ASN A 280 28.02 -20.60 -16.28
CA ASN A 280 27.11 -21.28 -15.38
C ASN A 280 25.68 -20.74 -15.49
N THR A 281 24.71 -21.62 -15.72
CA THR A 281 23.29 -21.30 -15.54
C THR A 281 22.95 -21.34 -14.05
N ILE A 282 22.41 -20.24 -13.51
CA ILE A 282 21.88 -20.17 -12.14
C ILE A 282 20.35 -20.03 -12.18
N CYS A 283 19.66 -20.17 -11.05
CA CYS A 283 18.22 -19.91 -10.97
C CYS A 283 17.96 -18.70 -10.07
N VAL A 284 17.20 -17.73 -10.57
CA VAL A 284 16.67 -16.62 -9.76
C VAL A 284 15.18 -16.85 -9.57
N VAL A 285 14.80 -17.16 -8.33
CA VAL A 285 13.41 -17.26 -7.90
C VAL A 285 12.96 -15.88 -7.42
N GLN A 286 12.09 -15.23 -8.19
CA GLN A 286 11.47 -13.96 -7.84
C GLN A 286 10.11 -14.23 -7.18
N ALA A 287 9.97 -13.86 -5.91
CA ALA A 287 8.74 -14.00 -5.13
C ALA A 287 8.12 -12.63 -4.83
N VAL A 288 6.81 -12.51 -4.97
CA VAL A 288 6.07 -11.26 -4.71
C VAL A 288 5.19 -11.41 -3.48
N SER A 289 4.97 -10.32 -2.75
CA SER A 289 4.20 -10.37 -1.52
C SER A 289 2.78 -10.91 -1.72
N SER A 290 2.38 -11.86 -0.89
CA SER A 290 1.05 -12.47 -0.94
C SER A 290 -0.03 -11.56 -0.37
N PRO A 291 -1.23 -11.52 -0.96
CA PRO A 291 -2.38 -10.78 -0.42
C PRO A 291 -3.03 -11.46 0.80
N ARG A 292 -2.60 -12.67 1.18
CA ARG A 292 -3.10 -13.43 2.33
C ARG A 292 -2.00 -14.31 2.96
N PRO A 293 -2.17 -14.79 4.20
CA PRO A 293 -1.23 -15.68 4.86
C PRO A 293 -0.86 -16.92 4.02
N VAL A 294 0.43 -17.27 4.00
CA VAL A 294 0.99 -18.44 3.34
C VAL A 294 1.61 -19.36 4.39
N TYR A 295 1.06 -20.56 4.55
CA TYR A 295 1.61 -21.56 5.46
C TYR A 295 2.47 -22.55 4.69
N LEU A 296 3.61 -22.90 5.28
CA LEU A 296 4.51 -23.93 4.77
C LEU A 296 4.19 -25.25 5.47
N LYS A 297 3.85 -26.27 4.68
CA LYS A 297 3.61 -27.64 5.13
C LYS A 297 4.93 -28.41 5.15
N LEU A 298 5.38 -28.81 6.34
CA LEU A 298 6.55 -29.67 6.53
C LEU A 298 6.18 -30.78 7.52
N ASP A 299 6.47 -32.03 7.17
CA ASP A 299 6.36 -33.18 8.08
C ASP A 299 5.00 -33.24 8.83
N ASN A 300 3.89 -33.08 8.08
CA ASN A 300 2.50 -32.99 8.57
C ASN A 300 2.13 -31.79 9.45
N ASN A 301 3.03 -30.83 9.64
CA ASN A 301 2.77 -29.59 10.38
C ASN A 301 2.72 -28.38 9.45
N GLU A 302 1.92 -27.38 9.83
CA GLU A 302 1.89 -26.07 9.18
C GLU A 302 2.75 -25.08 9.96
N HIS A 303 3.64 -24.40 9.25
CA HIS A 303 4.53 -23.40 9.80
C HIS A 303 4.29 -22.06 9.11
N PHE A 304 4.36 -20.97 9.87
CA PHE A 304 4.28 -19.63 9.33
C PHE A 304 5.63 -18.93 9.48
N TYR A 305 6.28 -18.61 8.36
CA TYR A 305 7.59 -17.96 8.34
C TYR A 305 7.48 -16.52 7.86
N VAL A 306 8.29 -15.64 8.43
CA VAL A 306 8.50 -14.26 7.99
C VAL A 306 9.99 -13.95 7.89
N ARG A 307 10.38 -13.01 7.02
CA ARG A 307 11.73 -12.44 7.00
C ARG A 307 11.91 -11.43 8.13
N THR A 308 12.97 -11.62 8.91
CA THR A 308 13.44 -10.69 9.93
C THR A 308 14.92 -10.43 9.67
N GLY A 309 15.24 -9.34 8.97
CA GLY A 309 16.59 -9.16 8.41
C GLY A 309 16.89 -10.25 7.39
N ASN A 310 18.08 -10.85 7.44
CA ASN A 310 18.49 -11.93 6.54
C ASN A 310 18.04 -13.34 6.98
N VAL A 311 17.19 -13.47 8.01
CA VAL A 311 16.74 -14.78 8.53
C VAL A 311 15.25 -14.99 8.33
N SER A 312 14.87 -16.23 8.03
CA SER A 312 13.47 -16.67 7.97
C SER A 312 13.03 -17.21 9.34
N THR A 313 12.32 -16.38 10.10
CA THR A 313 11.87 -16.62 11.48
C THR A 313 10.50 -17.31 11.51
N PRO A 314 10.32 -18.43 12.23
CA PRO A 314 9.00 -19.01 12.47
C PRO A 314 8.23 -18.16 13.48
N LEU A 315 6.95 -17.91 13.22
CA LEU A 315 6.03 -17.31 14.19
C LEU A 315 5.15 -18.39 14.84
N ARG A 316 4.92 -18.24 16.15
CA ARG A 316 3.94 -19.02 16.90
C ARG A 316 2.52 -18.58 16.52
N MET A 317 1.53 -19.45 16.73
CA MET A 317 0.12 -19.15 16.38
C MET A 317 -0.39 -17.83 16.98
N SER A 318 -0.01 -17.50 18.21
CA SER A 318 -0.36 -16.22 18.85
C SER A 318 0.25 -15.01 18.13
N GLU A 319 1.49 -15.13 17.66
CA GLU A 319 2.21 -14.09 16.91
C GLU A 319 1.67 -13.96 15.48
N VAL A 320 1.29 -15.08 14.86
CA VAL A 320 0.69 -15.11 13.51
C VAL A 320 -0.59 -14.28 13.49
N GLU A 321 -1.46 -14.39 14.49
CA GLU A 321 -2.73 -13.64 14.49
C GLU A 321 -2.49 -12.13 14.63
N ALA A 322 -1.55 -11.72 15.49
CA ALA A 322 -1.15 -10.32 15.62
C ALA A 322 -0.54 -9.79 14.31
N TYR A 323 0.38 -10.56 13.72
CA TYR A 323 1.02 -10.24 12.45
C TYR A 323 -0.01 -10.13 11.32
N ARG A 324 -0.94 -11.08 11.22
CA ARG A 324 -1.99 -11.12 10.21
C ARG A 324 -2.88 -9.88 10.28
N LYS A 325 -3.32 -9.47 11.47
CA LYS A 325 -4.14 -8.25 11.66
C LYS A 325 -3.39 -7.00 11.20
N SER A 326 -2.08 -6.91 11.47
CA SER A 326 -1.26 -5.79 11.04
C SER A 326 -0.99 -5.79 9.53
N ARG A 327 -0.71 -6.95 8.94
CA ARG A 327 -0.27 -7.09 7.54
C ARG A 327 -1.44 -7.11 6.56
N TRP A 328 -2.52 -7.79 6.92
CA TRP A 328 -3.73 -8.00 6.12
C TRP A 328 -4.98 -7.63 6.95
N PRO A 329 -5.19 -6.34 7.24
CA PRO A 329 -6.31 -5.91 8.07
C PRO A 329 -7.64 -6.33 7.44
N SER A 330 -8.43 -7.08 8.21
CA SER A 330 -9.78 -7.49 7.82
C SER A 330 -10.62 -6.25 7.51
N ARG A 331 -11.30 -6.22 6.37
CA ARG A 331 -12.39 -5.24 6.15
C ARG A 331 -13.50 -5.56 7.15
N LEU A 332 -13.59 -4.81 8.24
CA LEU A 332 -14.83 -4.75 9.01
C LEU A 332 -15.86 -4.06 8.11
N VAL A 333 -16.64 -4.86 7.38
CA VAL A 333 -17.97 -4.45 6.95
C VAL A 333 -18.78 -4.34 8.23
N ARG A 334 -18.81 -3.15 8.83
CA ARG A 334 -19.87 -2.85 9.79
C ARG A 334 -21.15 -2.83 8.97
N GLY A 335 -21.98 -3.85 9.16
CA GLY A 335 -23.38 -3.78 8.79
C GLY A 335 -23.95 -2.49 9.36
N ALA A 336 -24.51 -1.69 8.46
CA ALA A 336 -25.43 -0.62 8.77
C ALA A 336 -26.72 -0.95 8.06
#